data_AF-A0A3C0NWR4-F1
#
_entry.id   AF-A0A3C0NWR4-F1
#
_cell.length_a   1.000
_cell.length_b   1.000
_cell.length_c   1.000
_cell.angle_alpha   90.00
_cell.angle_beta   90.00
_cell.angle_gamma   90.00
#
_symmetry.space_group_name_H-M   'P 1'
#
loop_
_entity.id
_entity.type
_entity.pdbx_description
1 polymer ?
#
loop_
_entity_poly.entity_id
_entity_poly.type
_entity_poly.pdbx_seq_one_letter_code
_entity_poly.pdbx_strand_id
1 'polypeptide(L)'
;MNYSERLKLLHAICVAETYADGAKPHIDLADYHALDAANYLASFITFRAIQNADRHPAEELKENFDMLSVYQAYAMLIYAFLTMPLTQEEIAPNFNEAQIIIAKTLFAGISDEQLAEIIESGLHKFKLIGDADVEHWSEYRENLDKVTVSFVIAGSDDESPHSKEEVLPLFGQLLSQLCEAFTIE
;
A
#
# COMPACT_ATOMS: atom_id res chain seq x y z
N MET A 1 22.67 4.17 4.25
CA MET A 1 21.36 3.71 4.75
C MET A 1 20.98 2.48 3.96
N ASN A 2 20.73 1.35 4.62
CA ASN A 2 20.16 0.19 3.95
C ASN A 2 18.67 0.43 3.64
N TYR A 3 18.04 -0.48 2.90
CA TYR A 3 16.65 -0.31 2.49
C TYR A 3 15.67 -0.47 3.67
N SER A 4 15.96 -1.35 4.63
CA SER A 4 15.13 -1.47 5.85
C SER A 4 15.12 -0.18 6.69
N GLU A 5 16.24 0.52 6.83
CA GLU A 5 16.33 1.83 7.47
C GLU A 5 15.53 2.89 6.70
N ARG A 6 15.57 2.88 5.35
CA ARG A 6 14.75 3.77 4.51
C ARG A 6 13.26 3.60 4.77
N LEU A 7 12.77 2.36 4.86
CA LEU A 7 11.36 2.09 5.16
C LEU A 7 10.97 2.57 6.55
N LYS A 8 11.80 2.31 7.57
CA LYS A 8 11.52 2.75 8.94
C LYS A 8 11.48 4.28 9.05
N LEU A 9 12.44 4.97 8.41
CA LEU A 9 12.46 6.42 8.35
C LEU A 9 11.21 6.97 7.67
N LEU A 10 10.84 6.43 6.51
CA LEU A 10 9.66 6.87 5.78
C LEU A 10 8.37 6.62 6.56
N HIS A 11 8.26 5.47 7.23
CA HIS A 11 7.16 5.20 8.15
C HIS A 11 7.07 6.27 9.25
N ALA A 12 8.17 6.59 9.93
CA ALA A 12 8.20 7.61 10.97
C ALA A 12 7.78 9.00 10.43
N ILE A 13 8.22 9.37 9.23
CA ILE A 13 7.83 10.62 8.55
C ILE A 13 6.32 10.65 8.28
N CYS A 14 5.78 9.61 7.63
CA CYS A 14 4.35 9.54 7.30
C CYS A 14 3.45 9.49 8.55
N VAL A 15 3.91 8.85 9.63
CA VAL A 15 3.24 8.89 10.94
C VAL A 15 3.23 10.31 11.49
N ALA A 16 4.36 10.99 11.50
CA ALA A 16 4.46 12.37 12.00
C ALA A 16 3.48 13.32 11.31
N GLU A 17 3.30 13.17 10.01
CA GLU A 17 2.36 13.96 9.22
C GLU A 17 0.91 13.65 9.52
N THR A 18 0.61 12.38 9.83
CA THR A 18 -0.75 11.95 10.18
C THR A 18 -1.14 12.44 11.59
N TYR A 19 -0.17 12.53 12.51
CA TYR A 19 -0.36 12.92 13.92
C TYR A 19 0.00 14.39 14.22
N ALA A 20 0.00 15.27 13.21
CA ALA A 20 0.32 16.70 13.36
C ALA A 20 -0.59 17.46 14.37
N ASP A 21 -1.58 16.81 14.99
CA ASP A 21 -2.33 17.25 16.17
C ASP A 21 -1.62 17.03 17.53
N GLY A 22 -0.30 16.81 17.54
CA GLY A 22 0.53 16.98 18.75
C GLY A 22 0.95 15.70 19.49
N ALA A 23 0.73 14.51 18.91
CA ALA A 23 1.41 13.31 19.40
C ALA A 23 2.84 13.29 18.83
N LYS A 24 3.85 13.39 19.69
CA LYS A 24 5.25 13.27 19.27
C LYS A 24 5.48 11.84 18.77
N PRO A 25 5.90 11.63 17.50
CA PRO A 25 6.33 10.31 17.05
C PRO A 25 7.48 9.83 17.93
N HIS A 26 7.50 8.54 18.26
CA HIS A 26 8.70 7.94 18.85
C HIS A 26 9.80 7.99 17.78
N ILE A 27 10.88 8.72 18.05
CA ILE A 27 11.90 9.12 17.05
C ILE A 27 13.05 8.10 16.95
N ASP A 28 13.00 7.01 17.72
CA ASP A 28 14.01 5.97 17.64
C ASP A 28 13.64 4.94 16.56
N LEU A 29 14.40 4.93 15.46
CA LEU A 29 14.23 3.96 14.37
C LEU A 29 14.46 2.51 14.83
N ALA A 30 15.13 2.29 15.97
CA ALA A 30 15.30 0.98 16.56
C ALA A 30 13.98 0.36 17.04
N ASP A 31 12.98 1.20 17.39
CA ASP A 31 11.66 0.75 17.82
C ASP A 31 10.78 0.27 16.66
N TYR A 32 11.18 0.53 15.41
CA TYR A 32 10.42 0.14 14.23
C TYR A 32 10.96 -1.15 13.62
N HIS A 33 10.07 -2.08 13.29
CA HIS A 33 10.39 -3.24 12.45
C HIS A 33 10.12 -2.92 10.98
N ALA A 34 10.98 -3.43 10.08
CA ALA A 34 10.87 -3.14 8.64
C ALA A 34 9.57 -3.65 8.03
N LEU A 35 9.08 -4.81 8.48
CA LEU A 35 7.81 -5.38 8.02
C LEU A 35 6.61 -4.57 8.54
N ASP A 36 6.66 -4.07 9.77
CA ASP A 36 5.62 -3.18 10.31
C ASP A 36 5.58 -1.85 9.56
N ALA A 37 6.76 -1.31 9.23
CA ALA A 37 6.87 -0.15 8.35
C ALA A 37 6.26 -0.42 6.97
N ALA A 38 6.52 -1.59 6.37
CA ALA A 38 5.90 -1.95 5.09
C ALA A 38 4.37 -2.13 5.19
N ASN A 39 3.86 -2.73 6.27
CA ASN A 39 2.40 -2.86 6.51
C ASN A 39 1.73 -1.49 6.61
N TYR A 40 2.32 -0.58 7.40
CA TYR A 40 1.83 0.78 7.54
C TYR A 40 1.89 1.54 6.21
N LEU A 41 3.03 1.53 5.54
CA LEU A 41 3.24 2.27 4.30
C LEU A 41 2.33 1.77 3.18
N ALA A 42 2.11 0.45 3.05
CA ALA A 42 1.16 -0.10 2.10
C ALA A 42 -0.28 0.41 2.33
N SER A 43 -0.69 0.44 3.61
CA SER A 43 -2.00 0.98 4.02
C SER A 43 -2.09 2.49 3.78
N PHE A 44 -1.05 3.25 4.15
CA PHE A 44 -0.97 4.69 3.95
C PHE A 44 -1.04 5.07 2.48
N ILE A 45 -0.20 4.45 1.64
CA ILE A 45 -0.16 4.70 0.20
C ILE A 45 -1.52 4.38 -0.42
N THR A 46 -2.12 3.25 -0.04
CA THR A 46 -3.44 2.85 -0.57
C THR A 46 -4.53 3.85 -0.15
N PHE A 47 -4.54 4.28 1.10
CA PHE A 47 -5.45 5.32 1.58
C PHE A 47 -5.28 6.64 0.79
N ARG A 48 -4.03 7.08 0.57
CA ARG A 48 -3.74 8.27 -0.24
C ARG A 48 -4.13 8.07 -1.70
N ALA A 49 -3.95 6.88 -2.26
CA ALA A 49 -4.36 6.56 -3.63
C ALA A 49 -5.88 6.66 -3.79
N ILE A 50 -6.65 6.13 -2.84
CA ILE A 50 -8.13 6.24 -2.81
C ILE A 50 -8.54 7.72 -2.80
N GLN A 51 -7.91 8.55 -1.96
CA GLN A 51 -8.17 9.99 -1.90
C GLN A 51 -7.85 10.71 -3.21
N ASN A 52 -6.69 10.41 -3.82
CA ASN A 52 -6.28 11.04 -5.08
C ASN A 52 -7.11 10.56 -6.28
N ALA A 53 -7.71 9.38 -6.18
CA ALA A 53 -8.64 8.84 -7.18
C ALA A 53 -10.10 9.31 -6.97
N ASP A 54 -10.35 10.17 -5.97
CA ASP A 54 -11.68 10.69 -5.62
C ASP A 54 -12.72 9.58 -5.32
N ARG A 55 -12.27 8.48 -4.74
CA ARG A 55 -13.13 7.31 -4.42
C ARG A 55 -13.54 7.31 -2.94
N HIS A 56 -14.72 6.76 -2.68
CA HIS A 56 -15.38 6.86 -1.37
C HIS A 56 -15.71 5.46 -0.81
N PRO A 57 -14.81 4.85 0.01
CA PRO A 57 -15.01 3.49 0.52
C PRO A 57 -16.32 3.29 1.31
N ALA A 58 -16.82 4.34 1.97
CA ALA A 58 -18.08 4.29 2.70
C ALA A 58 -19.32 4.21 1.80
N GLU A 59 -19.23 4.75 0.58
CA GLU A 59 -20.27 4.62 -0.45
C GLU A 59 -20.18 3.25 -1.12
N GLU A 60 -18.97 2.80 -1.43
CA GLU A 60 -18.72 1.49 -2.03
C GLU A 60 -19.13 0.34 -1.12
N LEU A 61 -18.95 0.47 0.20
CA LEU A 61 -19.49 -0.48 1.17
C LEU A 61 -21.00 -0.73 1.00
N LYS A 62 -21.76 0.26 0.50
CA LYS A 62 -23.20 0.17 0.27
C LYS A 62 -23.55 -0.23 -1.15
N GLU A 63 -22.80 0.26 -2.13
CA GLU A 63 -23.17 0.22 -3.55
C GLU A 63 -22.34 -0.78 -4.36
N ASN A 64 -21.08 -1.03 -3.98
CA ASN A 64 -20.17 -1.92 -4.69
C ASN A 64 -19.12 -2.52 -3.73
N PHE A 65 -19.56 -3.45 -2.87
CA PHE A 65 -18.73 -4.02 -1.82
C PHE A 65 -17.46 -4.71 -2.34
N ASP A 66 -17.52 -5.36 -3.51
CA ASP A 66 -16.35 -6.06 -4.09
C ASP A 66 -15.19 -5.10 -4.37
N MET A 67 -15.45 -3.80 -4.57
CA MET A 67 -14.42 -2.80 -4.79
C MET A 67 -13.47 -2.66 -3.59
N LEU A 68 -13.94 -2.91 -2.36
CA LEU A 68 -13.07 -2.95 -1.18
C LEU A 68 -12.03 -4.07 -1.27
N SER A 69 -12.36 -5.18 -1.93
CA SER A 69 -11.40 -6.25 -2.22
C SER A 69 -10.34 -5.85 -3.26
N VAL A 70 -10.68 -4.94 -4.19
CA VAL A 70 -9.72 -4.36 -5.15
C VAL A 70 -8.70 -3.49 -4.42
N TYR A 71 -9.15 -2.68 -3.45
CA TYR A 71 -8.26 -1.91 -2.58
C TYR A 71 -7.35 -2.79 -1.75
N GLN A 72 -7.88 -3.89 -1.21
CA GLN A 72 -7.08 -4.88 -0.51
C GLN A 72 -6.01 -5.49 -1.43
N ALA A 73 -6.36 -5.85 -2.66
CA ALA A 73 -5.42 -6.38 -3.64
C ALA A 73 -4.33 -5.36 -3.99
N TYR A 74 -4.71 -4.10 -4.17
CA TYR A 74 -3.79 -2.99 -4.43
C TYR A 74 -2.78 -2.79 -3.30
N ALA A 75 -3.25 -2.78 -2.05
CA ALA A 75 -2.39 -2.67 -0.89
C ALA A 75 -1.42 -3.85 -0.76
N MET A 76 -1.87 -5.06 -1.10
CA MET A 76 -1.03 -6.25 -1.14
C MET A 76 0.05 -6.19 -2.23
N LEU A 77 -0.25 -5.60 -3.40
CA LEU A 77 0.75 -5.34 -4.43
C LEU A 77 1.80 -4.34 -3.94
N ILE A 78 1.39 -3.23 -3.33
CA ILE A 78 2.32 -2.25 -2.74
C ILE A 78 3.19 -2.91 -1.67
N TYR A 79 2.59 -3.70 -0.77
CA TYR A 79 3.36 -4.44 0.23
C TYR A 79 4.38 -5.37 -0.40
N ALA A 80 4.03 -6.08 -1.49
CA ALA A 80 4.98 -6.93 -2.20
C ALA A 80 6.18 -6.13 -2.73
N PHE A 81 5.96 -4.96 -3.34
CA PHE A 81 7.04 -4.11 -3.86
C PHE A 81 7.86 -3.43 -2.76
N LEU A 82 7.23 -3.07 -1.64
CA LEU A 82 7.94 -2.56 -0.46
C LEU A 82 8.80 -3.63 0.22
N THR A 83 8.46 -4.91 0.10
CA THR A 83 9.16 -5.98 0.83
C THR A 83 10.10 -6.82 -0.04
N MET A 84 9.96 -6.79 -1.36
CA MET A 84 10.85 -7.52 -2.26
C MET A 84 12.34 -7.14 -2.06
N PRO A 85 12.73 -5.86 -1.92
CA PRO A 85 14.14 -5.51 -1.69
C PRO A 85 14.66 -5.96 -0.32
N LEU A 86 13.79 -6.09 0.69
CA LEU A 86 14.17 -6.55 2.03
C LEU A 86 14.71 -7.98 2.05
N THR A 87 14.38 -8.80 1.04
CA THR A 87 14.94 -10.15 0.90
C THR A 87 16.46 -10.16 0.72
N GLN A 88 17.03 -9.08 0.16
CA GLN A 88 18.48 -8.90 0.06
C GLN A 88 19.14 -8.62 1.42
N GLU A 89 18.34 -8.21 2.41
CA GLU A 89 18.74 -8.01 3.81
C GLU A 89 18.30 -9.18 4.70
N GLU A 90 17.97 -10.34 4.11
CA GLU A 90 17.52 -11.55 4.81
C GLU A 90 16.22 -11.38 5.62
N ILE A 91 15.42 -10.36 5.30
CA ILE A 91 14.11 -10.11 5.90
C ILE A 91 13.04 -10.62 4.92
N ALA A 92 12.44 -11.77 5.24
CA ALA A 92 11.40 -12.37 4.40
C ALA A 92 10.02 -11.69 4.62
N PRO A 93 9.24 -11.43 3.56
CA PRO A 93 7.88 -10.92 3.69
C PRO A 93 6.94 -11.93 4.35
N ASN A 94 5.95 -11.42 5.10
CA ASN A 94 4.89 -12.23 5.69
C ASN A 94 3.51 -11.84 5.13
N PHE A 95 3.18 -12.34 3.94
CA PHE A 95 1.91 -12.04 3.27
C PHE A 95 0.67 -12.52 4.04
N ASN A 96 0.78 -13.57 4.85
CA ASN A 96 -0.34 -14.10 5.63
C ASN A 96 -0.73 -13.15 6.77
N GLU A 97 0.26 -12.59 7.45
CA GLU A 97 0.03 -11.60 8.49
C GLU A 97 -0.30 -10.22 7.91
N ALA A 98 0.45 -9.80 6.88
CA ALA A 98 0.29 -8.50 6.25
C ALA A 98 -1.13 -8.26 5.72
N GLN A 99 -1.74 -9.25 5.05
CA GLN A 99 -3.11 -9.07 4.53
C GLN A 99 -4.12 -8.76 5.63
N ILE A 100 -3.97 -9.36 6.81
CA ILE A 100 -4.86 -9.14 7.96
C ILE A 100 -4.62 -7.76 8.56
N ILE A 101 -3.35 -7.39 8.78
CA ILE A 101 -2.98 -6.08 9.34
C ILE A 101 -3.43 -4.95 8.42
N ILE A 102 -3.14 -5.05 7.14
CA ILE A 102 -3.50 -4.07 6.12
C ILE A 102 -5.03 -3.92 6.05
N ALA A 103 -5.77 -5.04 5.97
CA ALA A 103 -7.22 -4.99 5.91
C ALA A 103 -7.82 -4.32 7.15
N LYS A 104 -7.36 -4.68 8.36
CA LYS A 104 -7.82 -4.06 9.61
C LYS A 104 -7.50 -2.57 9.68
N THR A 105 -6.41 -2.15 9.06
CA THR A 105 -5.99 -0.75 9.02
C THR A 105 -6.84 0.05 8.02
N LEU A 106 -7.05 -0.47 6.81
CA LEU A 106 -7.80 0.21 5.76
C LEU A 106 -9.32 0.25 6.03
N PHE A 107 -9.87 -0.81 6.60
CA PHE A 107 -11.31 -1.04 6.73
C PHE A 107 -11.78 -0.99 8.18
N ALA A 108 -11.18 -0.12 8.98
CA ALA A 108 -11.56 0.07 10.37
C ALA A 108 -13.06 0.37 10.51
N GLY A 109 -13.77 -0.43 11.32
CA GLY A 109 -15.21 -0.30 11.56
C GLY A 109 -16.10 -1.22 10.72
N ILE A 110 -15.53 -2.01 9.80
CA ILE A 110 -16.23 -3.10 9.11
C ILE A 110 -16.27 -4.36 10.00
N SER A 111 -17.31 -5.20 9.88
CA SER A 111 -17.44 -6.42 10.68
C SER A 111 -16.39 -7.47 10.31
N ASP A 112 -16.08 -8.40 11.22
CA ASP A 112 -15.08 -9.45 10.97
C ASP A 112 -15.48 -10.35 9.79
N GLU A 113 -16.78 -10.62 9.60
CA GLU A 113 -17.28 -11.42 8.48
C GLU A 113 -17.04 -10.73 7.14
N GLN A 114 -17.38 -9.44 7.05
CA GLN A 114 -17.14 -8.64 5.85
C GLN A 114 -15.64 -8.48 5.58
N LEU A 115 -14.84 -8.31 6.64
CA LEU A 115 -13.39 -8.20 6.53
C LEU A 115 -12.78 -9.48 5.97
N ALA A 116 -13.26 -10.65 6.41
CA ALA A 116 -12.81 -11.94 5.88
C ALA A 116 -13.10 -12.06 4.37
N GLU A 117 -14.28 -11.63 3.91
CA GLU A 117 -14.64 -11.62 2.49
C GLU A 117 -13.75 -10.69 1.66
N ILE A 118 -13.48 -9.48 2.17
CA ILE A 118 -12.56 -8.53 1.54
C ILE A 118 -11.16 -9.13 1.41
N ILE A 119 -10.65 -9.77 2.46
CA ILE A 119 -9.33 -10.41 2.48
C ILE A 119 -9.28 -11.55 1.47
N GLU A 120 -10.27 -12.45 1.47
CA GLU A 120 -10.29 -13.61 0.58
C GLU A 120 -10.38 -13.20 -0.90
N SER A 121 -11.34 -12.34 -1.24
CA SER A 121 -11.52 -11.83 -2.60
C SER A 121 -10.30 -11.00 -3.04
N GLY A 122 -9.75 -10.18 -2.14
CA GLY A 122 -8.56 -9.36 -2.42
C GLY A 122 -7.32 -10.21 -2.65
N LEU A 123 -7.12 -11.27 -1.87
CA LEU A 123 -6.03 -12.22 -2.09
C LEU A 123 -6.17 -12.95 -3.43
N HIS A 124 -7.40 -13.30 -3.83
CA HIS A 124 -7.64 -13.88 -5.15
C HIS A 124 -7.26 -12.92 -6.27
N LYS A 125 -7.72 -11.66 -6.20
CA LYS A 125 -7.37 -10.61 -7.18
C LYS A 125 -5.86 -10.33 -7.23
N PHE A 126 -5.20 -10.26 -6.07
CA PHE A 126 -3.75 -10.13 -5.98
C PHE A 126 -3.02 -11.25 -6.73
N LYS A 127 -3.44 -12.52 -6.54
CA LYS A 127 -2.86 -13.66 -7.25
C LYS A 127 -3.15 -13.60 -8.75
N LEU A 128 -4.36 -13.24 -9.16
CA LEU A 128 -4.70 -13.08 -10.58
C LEU A 128 -3.77 -12.08 -11.28
N ILE A 129 -3.47 -10.95 -10.64
CA ILE A 129 -2.55 -9.93 -11.18
C ILE A 129 -1.10 -10.44 -11.15
N GLY A 130 -0.71 -11.13 -10.07
CA GLY A 130 0.63 -11.69 -9.87
C GLY A 130 0.98 -12.85 -10.81
N ASP A 131 0.00 -13.66 -11.19
CA ASP A 131 0.21 -14.85 -12.02
C ASP A 131 -0.11 -14.58 -13.51
N ALA A 132 -0.60 -13.38 -13.86
CA ALA A 132 -0.93 -13.04 -15.23
C ALA A 132 0.33 -12.80 -16.08
N ASP A 133 0.45 -13.58 -17.16
CA ASP A 133 1.48 -13.42 -18.21
C ASP A 133 1.06 -12.44 -19.32
N VAL A 134 -0.15 -11.87 -19.21
CA VAL A 134 -0.66 -10.92 -20.21
C VAL A 134 0.09 -9.59 -20.06
N GLU A 135 0.53 -9.03 -21.19
CA GLU A 135 1.38 -7.82 -21.28
C GLU A 135 0.88 -6.67 -20.40
N HIS A 136 -0.42 -6.38 -20.44
CA HIS A 136 -1.04 -5.32 -19.62
C HIS A 136 -0.76 -5.47 -18.11
N TRP A 137 -0.85 -6.68 -17.56
CA TRP A 137 -0.59 -6.92 -16.13
C TRP A 137 0.90 -6.91 -15.79
N SER A 138 1.76 -7.23 -16.76
CA SER A 138 3.21 -7.04 -16.62
C SER A 138 3.56 -5.55 -16.53
N GLU A 139 3.05 -4.74 -17.47
CA GLU A 139 3.29 -3.29 -17.49
C GLU A 139 2.71 -2.60 -16.25
N TYR A 140 1.51 -2.98 -15.83
CA TYR A 140 0.89 -2.44 -14.63
C TYR A 140 1.76 -2.67 -13.39
N ARG A 141 2.26 -3.90 -13.20
CA ARG A 141 3.15 -4.25 -12.08
C ARG A 141 4.47 -3.49 -12.15
N GLU A 142 5.08 -3.38 -13.33
CA GLU A 142 6.31 -2.62 -13.51
C GLU A 142 6.13 -1.14 -13.18
N ASN A 143 5.01 -0.54 -13.59
CA ASN A 143 4.69 0.85 -13.26
C ASN A 143 4.46 1.03 -11.76
N LEU A 144 3.72 0.13 -11.12
CA LEU A 144 3.49 0.17 -9.68
C LEU A 144 4.78 -0.01 -8.87
N ASP A 145 5.68 -0.90 -9.30
CA ASP A 145 7.01 -1.06 -8.72
C ASP A 145 7.84 0.23 -8.81
N LYS A 146 7.93 0.81 -10.02
CA LYS A 146 8.66 2.08 -10.25
C LYS A 146 8.14 3.21 -9.38
N VAL A 147 6.81 3.36 -9.26
CA VAL A 147 6.20 4.40 -8.41
C VAL A 147 6.47 4.10 -6.93
N THR A 148 6.44 2.83 -6.51
CA THR A 148 6.79 2.41 -5.14
C THR A 148 8.23 2.74 -4.79
N VAL A 149 9.19 2.39 -5.65
CA VAL A 149 10.60 2.72 -5.47
C VAL A 149 10.83 4.23 -5.46
N SER A 150 10.19 4.95 -6.38
CA SER A 150 10.29 6.42 -6.45
C SER A 150 9.77 7.08 -5.17
N PHE A 151 8.67 6.58 -4.61
CA PHE A 151 8.13 7.07 -3.34
C PHE A 151 9.09 6.83 -2.17
N VAL A 152 9.70 5.63 -2.10
CA VAL A 152 10.68 5.32 -1.05
C VAL A 152 11.90 6.25 -1.15
N ILE A 153 12.42 6.48 -2.35
CA ILE A 153 13.55 7.39 -2.57
C ILE A 153 13.14 8.83 -2.23
N ALA A 154 12.06 9.33 -2.81
CA ALA A 154 11.59 10.70 -2.63
C ALA A 154 11.24 11.05 -1.17
N GLY A 155 10.80 10.06 -0.38
CA GLY A 155 10.45 10.26 1.02
C GLY A 155 11.59 9.99 2.01
N SER A 156 12.72 9.43 1.58
CA SER A 156 13.85 9.07 2.47
C SER A 156 15.19 9.65 2.04
N ASP A 157 15.22 10.43 0.94
CA ASP A 157 16.42 11.02 0.37
C ASP A 157 16.20 12.50 0.06
N ASP A 158 16.82 13.38 0.84
CA ASP A 158 16.69 14.84 0.69
C ASP A 158 17.29 15.35 -0.63
N GLU A 159 18.12 14.56 -1.32
CA GLU A 159 18.70 14.88 -2.63
C GLU A 159 17.81 14.40 -3.80
N SER A 160 16.66 13.78 -3.53
CA SER A 160 15.72 13.35 -4.57
C SER A 160 15.24 14.54 -5.41
N PRO A 161 15.18 14.41 -6.75
CA PRO A 161 14.67 15.47 -7.62
C PRO A 161 13.17 15.74 -7.45
N HIS A 162 12.45 14.83 -6.80
CA HIS A 162 11.01 14.89 -6.56
C HIS A 162 10.69 14.70 -5.07
N SER A 163 9.65 15.37 -4.59
CA SER A 163 9.10 15.13 -3.26
C SER A 163 8.12 13.95 -3.26
N LYS A 164 7.89 13.34 -2.09
CA LYS A 164 6.90 12.25 -1.98
C LYS A 164 5.48 12.70 -2.31
N GLU A 165 5.13 13.96 -2.03
CA GLU A 165 3.83 14.56 -2.39
C GLU A 165 3.63 14.66 -3.90
N GLU A 166 4.70 14.82 -4.67
CA GLU A 166 4.63 14.82 -6.14
C GLU A 166 4.43 13.41 -6.70
N VAL A 167 4.89 12.37 -5.97
CA VAL A 167 4.75 10.97 -6.37
C VAL A 167 3.38 10.39 -6.00
N LEU A 168 2.81 10.79 -4.85
CA LEU A 168 1.55 10.24 -4.32
C LEU A 168 0.38 10.22 -5.32
N PRO A 169 0.13 11.26 -6.15
CA PRO A 169 -0.95 11.25 -7.14
C PRO A 169 -0.84 10.12 -8.17
N LEU A 170 0.38 9.64 -8.47
CA LEU A 170 0.60 8.55 -9.43
C LEU A 170 0.02 7.23 -8.93
N PHE A 171 0.03 6.99 -7.61
CA PHE A 171 -0.65 5.83 -7.04
C PHE A 171 -2.16 5.92 -7.24
N GLY A 172 -2.76 7.12 -7.12
CA GLY A 172 -4.18 7.32 -7.40
C GLY A 172 -4.56 6.93 -8.84
N GLN A 173 -3.73 7.33 -9.82
CA GLN A 173 -3.92 6.93 -11.22
C GLN A 173 -3.86 5.41 -11.41
N LEU A 174 -2.85 4.75 -10.83
CA LEU A 174 -2.71 3.29 -10.91
C LEU A 174 -3.82 2.55 -10.16
N LEU A 175 -4.33 3.13 -9.08
CA LEU A 175 -5.49 2.57 -8.38
C LEU A 175 -6.75 2.67 -9.25
N SER A 176 -7.00 3.81 -9.90
CA SER A 176 -8.15 3.97 -10.79
C SER A 176 -8.12 2.95 -11.93
N GLN A 177 -6.97 2.77 -12.57
CA GLN A 177 -6.79 1.75 -13.62
C GLN A 177 -7.13 0.35 -13.11
N LEU A 178 -6.69 0.01 -11.90
CA LEU A 178 -7.00 -1.29 -11.31
C LEU A 178 -8.50 -1.44 -11.01
N CYS A 179 -9.13 -0.39 -10.47
CA CYS A 179 -10.56 -0.40 -10.18
C CYS A 179 -11.39 -0.55 -11.46
N GLU A 180 -11.01 0.13 -12.55
CA GLU A 180 -11.63 -0.02 -13.86
C GLU A 180 -11.52 -1.46 -14.38
N ALA A 181 -10.35 -2.08 -14.25
CA ALA A 181 -10.13 -3.47 -14.69
C ALA A 181 -11.00 -4.51 -13.93
N PHE A 182 -11.45 -4.18 -12.72
CA PHE A 182 -12.30 -5.04 -11.88
C PHE A 182 -13.75 -4.52 -11.74
N THR A 183 -14.11 -3.46 -12.45
CA THR A 183 -15.51 -3.02 -12.51
C THR A 183 -16.27 -3.93 -13.47
N ILE A 184 -17.37 -4.52 -12.99
CA ILE A 184 -18.25 -5.34 -13.82
C ILE A 184 -19.13 -4.39 -14.64
N GLU A 185 -19.07 -4.48 -15.97
CA GLU A 185 -20.05 -3.84 -16.88
C GLU A 185 -21.43 -4.50 -16.79
#